data_AF-A0A8T2BIU0-F1
#
_entry.id   AF-A0A8T2BIU0-F1
#
_cell.length_a   1.000
_cell.length_b   1.000
_cell.length_c   1.000
_cell.angle_alpha   90.00
_cell.angle_beta   90.00
_cell.angle_gamma   90.00
#
_symmetry.space_group_name_H-M   'P 1'
#
loop_
_entity.id
_entity.type
_entity.pdbx_description
1 polymer ?
#
loop_
_entity_poly.entity_id
_entity_poly.type
_entity_poly.pdbx_seq_one_letter_code
_entity_poly.pdbx_strand_id
1 'polypeptide(L)'
;MEMDSSEVQEVEKLEEIDPDLSDSNTEESEEKILNETSVSALDMILKSLWNIRVFLSTLLMDYVQEANQSLTNDESVPLQDILRIFLLNNLSLTHPLEENGVSKLFLNILELIPRWNSHFEVNEVAKTICIRCKTDMAYSGERSYGIIINANSLRVFKSAFKDFTFENILKAIRINVKMLCDKEGCEKRNYVDTMISNLPSAFIVALQWENNETEKEILDTASVLATEIDISDIYRYEGDSAFTKYRLVSMVWSHGDLYDCVAYENDRWVRHFCSEMEVIGDWDGVLSIFQELHIRPEILFFENAMPRDQMYSEQGSED
;
A
#
# COMPACT_ATOMS: atom_id res chain seq x y z
N MET A 1 6.42 15.35 80.16
CA MET A 1 5.76 14.14 79.63
C MET A 1 6.03 14.21 78.14
N GLU A 2 6.85 13.40 77.52
CA GLU A 2 7.17 11.98 77.70
C GLU A 2 8.58 11.74 77.13
N MET A 3 9.46 11.15 77.93
CA MET A 3 9.91 9.76 77.81
C MET A 3 10.72 9.52 76.54
N ASP A 4 11.97 9.92 76.70
CA ASP A 4 13.11 9.75 75.82
C ASP A 4 13.76 8.39 76.07
N SER A 5 14.18 7.84 74.94
CA SER A 5 15.23 6.87 74.63
C SER A 5 15.78 5.88 75.66
N SER A 6 16.18 4.75 75.05
CA SER A 6 17.46 4.04 75.27
C SER A 6 17.38 2.76 76.09
N GLU A 7 17.67 1.63 75.43
CA GLU A 7 18.74 0.66 75.76
C GLU A 7 18.85 -0.34 74.56
N VAL A 8 19.94 -0.47 73.76
CA VAL A 8 21.33 -0.94 74.06
C VAL A 8 21.27 -2.46 74.34
N GLN A 9 21.94 -3.42 73.65
CA GLN A 9 23.26 -3.49 72.98
C GLN A 9 23.41 -4.87 72.25
N GLU A 10 24.01 -4.94 71.03
CA GLU A 10 25.36 -5.51 70.69
C GLU A 10 25.40 -7.05 70.44
N VAL A 11 26.16 -7.69 69.52
CA VAL A 11 27.34 -7.37 68.68
C VAL A 11 27.34 -8.32 67.46
N GLU A 12 27.71 -7.87 66.26
CA GLU A 12 28.85 -8.44 65.48
C GLU A 12 29.08 -7.66 64.17
N LYS A 13 30.37 -7.46 63.87
CA LYS A 13 30.94 -6.60 62.83
C LYS A 13 31.95 -7.43 62.03
N LEU A 14 32.20 -7.01 60.78
CA LEU A 14 33.24 -7.39 59.80
C LEU A 14 32.72 -8.39 58.75
N GLU A 15 32.87 -8.21 57.44
CA GLU A 15 33.81 -7.40 56.65
C GLU A 15 33.24 -7.18 55.23
N GLU A 16 33.55 -6.05 54.60
CA GLU A 16 33.22 -5.72 53.20
C GLU A 16 34.09 -6.53 52.22
N ILE A 17 33.47 -7.06 51.14
CA ILE A 17 34.11 -7.28 49.83
C ILE A 17 33.08 -6.94 48.74
N ASP A 18 33.40 -5.93 47.92
CA ASP A 18 32.80 -5.51 46.64
C ASP A 18 33.43 -6.32 45.47
N PRO A 19 33.05 -6.21 44.19
CA PRO A 19 31.76 -6.08 43.47
C PRO A 19 31.52 -7.30 42.53
N ASP A 20 30.39 -7.28 41.81
CA ASP A 20 30.18 -7.98 40.53
C ASP A 20 29.97 -9.50 40.58
N LEU A 21 28.71 -9.94 40.35
CA LEU A 21 28.29 -10.99 39.41
C LEU A 21 26.89 -11.53 39.74
N SER A 22 26.02 -11.39 38.74
CA SER A 22 24.86 -12.24 38.40
C SER A 22 23.75 -12.46 39.44
N ASP A 23 22.58 -11.89 39.17
CA ASP A 23 21.42 -12.67 38.75
C ASP A 23 20.39 -11.73 38.10
N SER A 24 20.46 -11.58 36.78
CA SER A 24 19.83 -12.43 35.77
C SER A 24 18.47 -11.87 35.37
N ASN A 25 18.54 -11.12 34.26
CA ASN A 25 17.48 -10.75 33.33
C ASN A 25 16.17 -11.53 33.51
N THR A 26 15.14 -10.82 33.90
CA THR A 26 13.81 -11.08 33.35
C THR A 26 13.24 -9.71 33.02
N GLU A 27 13.74 -9.13 31.92
CA GLU A 27 12.86 -8.30 31.10
C GLU A 27 11.76 -9.27 30.64
N GLU A 28 10.64 -9.29 31.37
CA GLU A 28 9.40 -9.80 30.80
C GLU A 28 9.19 -8.99 29.53
N SER A 29 9.47 -9.62 28.39
CA SER A 29 9.11 -9.07 27.09
C SER A 29 7.60 -8.84 27.17
N GLU A 30 7.17 -7.59 27.32
CA GLU A 30 5.76 -7.23 27.23
C GLU A 30 5.27 -7.79 25.89
N GLU A 31 4.44 -8.84 25.96
CA GLU A 31 3.94 -9.50 24.78
C GLU A 31 3.10 -8.46 24.02
N LYS A 32 3.60 -8.05 22.85
CA LYS A 32 2.99 -7.00 22.03
C LYS A 32 1.61 -7.50 21.59
N ILE A 33 0.56 -7.09 22.30
CA ILE A 33 -0.82 -7.42 21.92
C ILE A 33 -1.12 -6.71 20.61
N LEU A 34 -1.26 -7.49 19.54
CA LEU A 34 -1.57 -6.98 18.21
C LEU A 34 -3.08 -6.78 18.05
N ASN A 35 -3.45 -5.73 17.33
CA ASN A 35 -4.84 -5.47 16.97
C ASN A 35 -5.26 -6.35 15.78
N GLU A 36 -6.34 -7.10 15.95
CA GLU A 36 -6.84 -8.07 14.95
C GLU A 36 -7.15 -7.42 13.59
N THR A 37 -7.79 -6.24 13.59
CA THR A 37 -8.10 -5.48 12.36
C THR A 37 -6.82 -5.08 11.60
N SER A 38 -5.82 -4.58 12.32
CA SER A 38 -4.53 -4.17 11.73
C SER A 38 -3.73 -5.37 11.20
N VAL A 39 -3.78 -6.52 11.89
CA VAL A 39 -3.17 -7.77 11.42
C VAL A 39 -3.90 -8.30 10.19
N SER A 40 -5.23 -8.28 10.19
CA SER A 40 -6.04 -8.66 9.02
C SER A 40 -5.72 -7.81 7.80
N ALA A 41 -5.58 -6.49 7.98
CA ALA A 41 -5.18 -5.59 6.91
C ALA A 41 -3.79 -5.93 6.35
N LEU A 42 -2.81 -6.18 7.22
CA LEU A 42 -1.47 -6.61 6.82
C LEU A 42 -1.54 -7.91 6.00
N ASP A 43 -2.26 -8.91 6.50
CA ASP A 43 -2.36 -10.22 5.86
C ASP A 43 -2.98 -10.12 4.46
N MET A 44 -4.02 -9.31 4.29
CA MET A 44 -4.66 -9.11 2.99
C MET A 44 -3.86 -8.24 2.03
N ILE A 45 -3.11 -7.25 2.52
CA ILE A 45 -2.13 -6.50 1.72
C ILE A 45 -1.05 -7.46 1.21
N LEU A 46 -0.47 -8.30 2.08
CA LEU A 46 0.54 -9.28 1.69
C LEU A 46 0.00 -10.29 0.68
N LYS A 47 -1.21 -10.81 0.90
CA LYS A 47 -1.88 -11.70 -0.03
C LYS A 47 -2.11 -11.05 -1.40
N SER A 48 -2.47 -9.77 -1.42
CA SER A 48 -2.65 -8.99 -2.65
C SER A 48 -1.33 -8.77 -3.39
N LEU A 49 -0.27 -8.41 -2.66
CA LEU A 49 1.07 -8.21 -3.23
C LEU A 49 1.65 -9.50 -3.79
N TRP A 50 1.36 -10.64 -3.17
CA TRP A 50 1.81 -11.95 -3.64
C TRP A 50 1.22 -12.36 -4.99
N ASN A 51 0.12 -11.73 -5.40
CA ASN A 51 -0.49 -11.94 -6.72
C ASN A 51 0.15 -11.09 -7.82
N ILE A 52 1.06 -10.19 -7.49
CA ILE A 52 1.83 -9.43 -8.47
C ILE A 52 3.14 -10.19 -8.77
N ARG A 53 3.40 -10.48 -10.05
CA ARG A 53 4.48 -11.39 -10.48
C ARG A 53 5.86 -10.90 -10.09
N VAL A 54 6.08 -9.58 -10.10
CA VAL A 54 7.41 -9.02 -9.82
C VAL A 54 7.87 -9.33 -8.40
N PHE A 55 6.96 -9.29 -7.42
CA PHE A 55 7.27 -9.55 -6.01
C PHE A 55 7.59 -11.01 -5.73
N LEU A 56 6.88 -11.94 -6.40
CA LEU A 56 7.24 -13.36 -6.40
C LEU A 56 8.68 -13.57 -6.87
N SER A 57 9.07 -12.89 -7.96
CA SER A 57 10.40 -13.04 -8.54
C SER A 57 11.51 -12.40 -7.70
N THR A 58 11.32 -11.17 -7.22
CA THR A 58 12.31 -10.48 -6.39
C THR A 58 12.55 -11.23 -5.08
N LEU A 59 11.49 -11.68 -4.40
CA LEU A 59 11.65 -12.37 -3.12
C LEU A 59 12.30 -13.76 -3.27
N LEU A 60 11.99 -14.49 -4.34
CA LEU A 60 12.68 -15.74 -4.67
C LEU A 60 14.17 -15.52 -4.95
N MET A 61 14.53 -14.44 -5.64
CA MET A 61 15.93 -14.11 -5.92
C MET A 61 16.69 -13.74 -4.64
N ASP A 62 16.09 -12.94 -3.77
CA ASP A 62 16.67 -12.55 -2.47
C ASP A 62 16.89 -13.77 -1.58
N TYR A 63 15.88 -14.63 -1.48
CA TYR A 63 15.96 -15.88 -0.72
C TYR A 63 17.02 -16.83 -1.26
N VAL A 64 17.11 -17.03 -2.58
CA VAL A 64 18.12 -17.91 -3.19
C VAL A 64 19.53 -17.35 -2.99
N GLN A 65 19.71 -16.03 -3.04
CA GLN A 65 21.00 -15.39 -2.80
C GLN A 65 21.47 -15.56 -1.35
N GLU A 66 20.57 -15.46 -0.39
CA GLU A 66 20.84 -15.65 1.04
C GLU A 66 21.01 -17.13 1.42
N ALA A 67 20.16 -18.03 0.90
CA ALA A 67 20.25 -19.48 1.15
C ALA A 67 21.54 -20.09 0.58
N ASN A 68 22.06 -19.55 -0.54
CA ASN A 68 23.38 -19.92 -1.05
C ASN A 68 24.54 -19.48 -0.13
N GLN A 69 24.30 -18.59 0.84
CA GLN A 69 25.28 -18.16 1.83
C GLN A 69 25.06 -18.82 3.21
N SER A 70 23.85 -19.30 3.50
CA SER A 70 23.54 -20.03 4.74
C SER A 70 22.15 -20.66 4.63
N LEU A 71 22.07 -22.00 4.64
CA LEU A 71 21.18 -22.78 5.50
C LEU A 71 21.23 -24.28 5.12
N THR A 72 21.78 -25.07 6.02
CA THR A 72 21.60 -26.52 6.08
C THR A 72 20.20 -26.84 6.61
N ASN A 73 19.46 -27.61 5.82
CA ASN A 73 18.27 -28.42 6.15
C ASN A 73 17.77 -28.35 7.61
N ASP A 74 16.67 -27.63 7.82
CA ASP A 74 15.57 -28.07 8.69
C ASP A 74 14.27 -27.37 8.24
N GLU A 75 13.13 -28.02 8.44
CA GLU A 75 11.76 -27.66 8.00
C GLU A 75 11.60 -26.25 7.39
N SER A 76 11.52 -26.17 6.06
CA SER A 76 11.44 -24.89 5.34
C SER A 76 10.14 -24.16 5.67
N VAL A 77 10.21 -23.18 6.57
CA VAL A 77 9.13 -22.21 6.79
C VAL A 77 8.85 -21.50 5.46
N PRO A 78 7.59 -21.43 5.00
CA PRO A 78 7.24 -20.70 3.79
C PRO A 78 7.75 -19.26 3.85
N LEU A 79 8.33 -18.77 2.75
CA LEU A 79 8.90 -17.41 2.66
C LEU A 79 7.90 -16.31 3.00
N GLN A 80 6.61 -16.55 2.72
CA GLN A 80 5.50 -15.67 3.11
C GLN A 80 5.39 -15.53 4.63
N ASP A 81 5.57 -16.62 5.38
CA ASP A 81 5.48 -16.61 6.85
C ASP A 81 6.67 -15.87 7.46
N ILE A 82 7.87 -16.03 6.89
CA ILE A 82 9.07 -15.29 7.31
C ILE A 82 8.85 -13.78 7.13
N LEU A 83 8.38 -13.36 5.95
CA LEU A 83 8.10 -11.95 5.67
C LEU A 83 7.00 -11.40 6.60
N ARG A 84 5.93 -12.18 6.80
CA ARG A 84 4.84 -11.82 7.70
C ARG A 84 5.34 -11.60 9.12
N ILE A 85 6.14 -12.53 9.67
CA ILE A 85 6.74 -12.41 11.01
C ILE A 85 7.62 -11.16 11.11
N PHE A 86 8.46 -10.90 10.09
CA PHE A 86 9.29 -9.70 10.05
C PHE A 86 8.44 -8.43 10.12
N LEU A 87 7.36 -8.34 9.34
CA LEU A 87 6.49 -7.16 9.32
C LEU A 87 5.70 -6.98 10.62
N LEU A 88 5.21 -8.06 11.24
CA LEU A 88 4.52 -8.01 12.53
C LEU A 88 5.41 -7.41 13.65
N ASN A 89 6.70 -7.73 13.60
CA ASN A 89 7.68 -7.22 14.56
C ASN A 89 8.01 -5.74 14.32
N ASN A 90 8.13 -5.32 13.06
CA ASN A 90 8.60 -3.98 12.69
C ASN A 90 7.48 -2.93 12.51
N LEU A 91 6.22 -3.35 12.30
CA LEU A 91 5.09 -2.44 12.17
C LEU A 91 4.40 -2.18 13.51
N SER A 92 3.94 -0.96 13.72
CA SER A 92 3.12 -0.59 14.88
C SER A 92 1.66 -0.97 14.65
N LEU A 93 1.30 -2.22 14.97
CA LEU A 93 -0.05 -2.78 14.77
C LEU A 93 -0.82 -2.99 16.08
N THR A 94 -0.44 -2.30 17.16
CA THR A 94 -1.04 -2.41 18.50
C THR A 94 -2.38 -1.66 18.62
N HIS A 95 -2.68 -0.79 17.67
CA HIS A 95 -3.90 0.02 17.63
C HIS A 95 -4.69 -0.28 16.36
N PRO A 96 -6.02 -0.09 16.38
CA PRO A 96 -6.83 -0.11 15.17
C PRO A 96 -6.31 0.90 14.15
N LEU A 97 -6.50 0.58 12.87
CA LEU A 97 -6.21 1.52 11.81
C LEU A 97 -7.13 2.74 11.92
N GLU A 98 -6.55 3.93 11.76
CA GLU A 98 -7.30 5.17 11.55
C GLU A 98 -8.08 5.10 10.22
N GLU A 99 -8.98 6.05 9.98
CA GLU A 99 -9.67 6.19 8.69
C GLU A 99 -8.66 6.19 7.53
N ASN A 100 -8.93 5.38 6.50
CA ASN A 100 -8.05 5.19 5.34
C ASN A 100 -6.66 4.60 5.68
N GLY A 101 -6.51 4.04 6.89
CA GLY A 101 -5.24 3.55 7.43
C GLY A 101 -4.63 2.37 6.66
N VAL A 102 -5.40 1.65 5.84
CA VAL A 102 -4.90 0.55 5.00
C VAL A 102 -3.88 1.04 3.99
N SER A 103 -4.15 2.15 3.32
CA SER A 103 -3.21 2.76 2.36
C SER A 103 -1.93 3.22 3.03
N LYS A 104 -2.02 3.78 4.24
CA LYS A 104 -0.87 4.17 5.05
C LYS A 104 -0.06 2.95 5.50
N LEU A 105 -0.75 1.87 5.93
CA LEU A 105 -0.11 0.61 6.28
C LEU A 105 0.64 0.02 5.08
N PHE A 106 0.04 0.05 3.89
CA PHE A 106 0.70 -0.36 2.66
C PHE A 106 1.99 0.44 2.39
N LEU A 107 1.95 1.76 2.52
CA LEU A 107 3.14 2.60 2.34
C LEU A 107 4.24 2.27 3.37
N ASN A 108 3.87 2.04 4.64
CA ASN A 108 4.82 1.60 5.67
C ASN A 108 5.47 0.25 5.33
N ILE A 109 4.73 -0.69 4.73
CA ILE A 109 5.28 -1.96 4.26
C ILE A 109 6.31 -1.73 3.15
N LEU A 110 6.02 -0.86 2.19
CA LEU A 110 6.97 -0.51 1.12
C LEU A 110 8.25 0.15 1.65
N GLU A 111 8.14 0.99 2.68
CA GLU A 111 9.30 1.63 3.33
C GLU A 111 10.20 0.61 4.04
N LEU A 112 9.61 -0.43 4.65
CA LEU A 112 10.36 -1.51 5.31
C LEU A 112 11.00 -2.49 4.34
N ILE A 113 10.56 -2.54 3.09
CA ILE A 113 11.08 -3.44 2.05
C ILE A 113 11.59 -2.61 0.86
N PRO A 114 12.83 -2.08 0.92
CA PRO A 114 13.33 -1.06 -0.02
C PRO A 114 13.49 -1.51 -1.48
N ARG A 115 13.29 -2.79 -1.80
CA ARG A 115 13.25 -3.27 -3.20
C ARG A 115 11.83 -3.31 -3.76
N TRP A 116 10.83 -3.19 -2.91
CA TRP A 116 9.43 -3.29 -3.28
C TRP A 116 8.86 -1.94 -3.72
N ASN A 117 9.32 -0.86 -3.10
CA ASN A 117 8.91 0.50 -3.42
C ASN A 117 9.21 0.90 -4.88
N SER A 118 10.37 0.51 -5.43
CA SER A 118 10.81 0.84 -6.78
C SER A 118 9.91 0.26 -7.87
N HIS A 119 9.22 -0.86 -7.58
CA HIS A 119 8.24 -1.45 -8.49
C HIS A 119 6.95 -0.64 -8.61
N PHE A 120 6.68 0.24 -7.65
CA PHE A 120 5.51 1.14 -7.64
C PHE A 120 5.86 2.60 -7.93
N GLU A 121 7.14 2.98 -7.86
CA GLU A 121 7.57 4.38 -7.93
C GLU A 121 7.25 5.03 -9.28
N VAL A 122 6.57 6.18 -9.23
CA VAL A 122 6.25 7.04 -10.37
C VAL A 122 6.86 8.42 -10.11
N ASN A 123 7.71 8.87 -11.03
CA ASN A 123 8.23 10.23 -11.02
C ASN A 123 7.27 11.15 -11.76
N GLU A 124 6.51 11.93 -11.00
CA GLU A 124 5.50 12.83 -11.53
C GLU A 124 6.06 14.25 -11.67
N VAL A 125 5.83 14.91 -12.81
CA VAL A 125 6.14 16.32 -13.03
C VAL A 125 4.86 17.05 -13.44
N ALA A 126 4.43 17.98 -12.60
CA ALA A 126 3.31 18.86 -12.88
C ALA A 126 3.74 19.95 -13.88
N LYS A 127 3.09 20.03 -15.05
CA LYS A 127 3.31 21.11 -16.04
C LYS A 127 2.00 21.81 -16.38
N THR A 128 2.08 23.10 -16.71
CA THR A 128 0.93 23.88 -17.18
C THR A 128 1.37 25.06 -18.03
N ILE A 129 0.50 25.49 -18.94
CA ILE A 129 0.69 26.72 -19.71
C ILE A 129 -0.32 27.75 -19.22
N CYS A 130 0.17 28.89 -18.73
CA CYS A 130 -0.71 29.94 -18.26
C CYS A 130 -1.59 30.47 -19.39
N ILE A 131 -2.91 30.39 -19.24
CA ILE A 131 -3.84 30.79 -20.30
C ILE A 131 -3.76 32.29 -20.61
N ARG A 132 -3.32 33.10 -19.64
CA ARG A 132 -3.25 34.56 -19.75
C ARG A 132 -1.93 35.04 -20.35
N CYS A 133 -0.79 34.63 -19.78
CA CYS A 133 0.52 35.14 -20.20
C CYS A 133 1.29 34.18 -21.11
N LYS A 134 0.75 32.98 -21.39
CA LYS A 134 1.35 31.94 -22.24
C LYS A 134 2.71 31.44 -21.76
N THR A 135 3.03 31.66 -20.48
CA THR A 135 4.23 31.15 -19.84
C THR A 135 4.04 29.67 -19.54
N ASP A 136 5.00 28.85 -19.97
CA ASP A 136 5.14 27.46 -19.57
C ASP A 136 5.72 27.39 -18.15
N MET A 137 5.12 26.55 -17.32
CA MET A 137 5.48 26.39 -15.92
C MET A 137 5.59 24.89 -15.66
N ALA A 138 6.74 24.47 -15.14
CA ALA A 138 6.97 23.15 -14.60
C ALA A 138 7.21 23.29 -13.11
N TYR A 139 6.48 22.53 -12.32
CA TYR A 139 6.64 22.46 -10.88
C TYR A 139 7.60 21.32 -10.52
N SER A 140 8.16 21.34 -9.30
CA SER A 140 9.06 20.30 -8.83
C SER A 140 8.41 18.93 -8.94
N GLY A 141 9.17 17.94 -9.38
CA GLY A 141 8.69 16.58 -9.44
C GLY A 141 8.46 15.98 -8.05
N GLU A 142 7.49 15.09 -7.94
CA GLU A 142 7.17 14.33 -6.73
C GLU A 142 7.25 12.84 -7.03
N ARG A 143 7.75 12.07 -6.07
CA ARG A 143 7.70 10.60 -6.11
C ARG A 143 6.37 10.16 -5.53
N SER A 144 5.65 9.33 -6.26
CA SER A 144 4.42 8.69 -5.80
C SER A 144 4.47 7.19 -6.06
N TYR A 145 3.55 6.44 -5.47
CA TYR A 145 3.44 4.98 -5.67
C TYR A 145 2.17 4.59 -6.46
N GLY A 146 1.41 5.58 -6.92
CA GLY A 146 0.12 5.41 -7.58
C GLY A 146 -0.85 6.54 -7.23
N ILE A 147 -2.15 6.28 -7.31
CA ILE A 147 -3.20 7.28 -7.11
C ILE A 147 -3.95 7.00 -5.81
N ILE A 148 -4.08 8.03 -4.96
CA ILE A 148 -4.95 8.01 -3.78
C ILE A 148 -6.06 9.02 -4.02
N ILE A 149 -7.31 8.57 -3.99
CA ILE A 149 -8.48 9.42 -4.27
C ILE A 149 -9.62 9.12 -3.31
N ASN A 150 -10.50 10.09 -3.10
CA ASN A 150 -11.74 9.89 -2.37
C ASN A 150 -12.75 9.09 -3.22
N ALA A 151 -13.34 8.04 -2.63
CA ALA A 151 -14.30 7.14 -3.26
C ALA A 151 -15.51 7.88 -3.87
N ASN A 152 -16.00 8.92 -3.18
CA ASN A 152 -17.07 9.79 -3.64
C ASN A 152 -16.77 10.46 -4.98
N SER A 153 -15.50 10.81 -5.22
CA SER A 153 -15.12 11.44 -6.48
C SER A 153 -15.41 10.52 -7.67
N LEU A 154 -15.19 9.21 -7.55
CA LEU A 154 -15.44 8.27 -8.65
C LEU A 154 -16.92 8.29 -9.08
N ARG A 155 -17.83 8.11 -8.13
CA ARG A 155 -19.28 8.08 -8.42
C ARG A 155 -19.83 9.44 -8.85
N VAL A 156 -19.34 10.55 -8.29
CA VAL A 156 -19.74 11.90 -8.72
C VAL A 156 -19.34 12.15 -10.18
N PHE A 157 -18.09 11.83 -10.56
CA PHE A 157 -17.64 11.99 -11.93
C PHE A 157 -18.36 11.04 -12.89
N LYS A 158 -18.59 9.78 -12.49
CA LYS A 158 -19.35 8.83 -13.31
C LYS A 158 -20.79 9.29 -13.55
N SER A 159 -21.44 9.85 -12.53
CA SER A 159 -22.81 10.39 -12.63
C SER A 159 -22.87 11.63 -13.53
N ALA A 160 -21.89 12.54 -13.41
CA ALA A 160 -21.79 13.74 -14.24
C ALA A 160 -21.41 13.44 -15.69
N PHE A 161 -20.58 12.42 -15.92
CA PHE A 161 -20.02 12.05 -17.23
C PHE A 161 -20.17 10.55 -17.47
N LYS A 162 -21.37 10.13 -17.91
CA LYS A 162 -21.73 8.72 -18.09
C LYS A 162 -20.76 7.95 -19.00
N ASP A 163 -20.25 8.61 -20.01
CA ASP A 163 -19.38 8.01 -21.03
C ASP A 163 -17.90 7.97 -20.63
N PHE A 164 -17.54 8.52 -19.45
CA PHE A 164 -16.15 8.43 -19.00
C PHE A 164 -15.80 6.99 -18.61
N THR A 165 -14.64 6.55 -19.12
CA THR A 165 -13.94 5.35 -18.65
C THR A 165 -13.34 5.60 -17.27
N PHE A 166 -12.93 4.52 -16.60
CA PHE A 166 -12.25 4.63 -15.32
C PHE A 166 -11.00 5.52 -15.39
N GLU A 167 -10.15 5.38 -16.43
CA GLU A 167 -8.95 6.23 -16.58
C GLU A 167 -9.30 7.71 -16.78
N ASN A 168 -10.33 7.99 -17.58
CA ASN A 168 -10.78 9.36 -17.81
C ASN A 168 -11.31 10.00 -16.52
N ILE A 169 -11.95 9.23 -15.64
CA ILE A 169 -12.36 9.70 -14.31
C ILE A 169 -11.13 9.98 -13.44
N LEU A 170 -10.16 9.05 -13.38
CA LEU A 170 -8.92 9.25 -12.63
C LEU A 170 -8.17 10.50 -13.10
N LYS A 171 -8.03 10.66 -14.42
CA LYS A 171 -7.43 11.85 -15.06
C LYS A 171 -8.17 13.13 -14.66
N ALA A 172 -9.50 13.13 -14.72
CA ALA A 172 -10.31 14.31 -14.40
C ALA A 172 -10.19 14.70 -12.92
N ILE A 173 -10.16 13.73 -12.02
CA ILE A 173 -9.93 13.96 -10.58
C ILE A 173 -8.56 14.61 -10.37
N ARG A 174 -7.51 14.12 -11.05
CA ARG A 174 -6.14 14.66 -10.95
C ARG A 174 -6.01 16.08 -11.53
N ILE A 175 -6.54 16.32 -12.74
CA ILE A 175 -6.45 17.62 -13.43
C ILE A 175 -7.22 18.72 -12.68
N ASN A 176 -8.16 18.38 -11.80
CA ASN A 176 -8.96 19.36 -11.05
C ASN A 176 -8.12 20.27 -10.12
N VAL A 177 -6.84 19.95 -9.92
CA VAL A 177 -5.87 20.81 -9.23
C VAL A 177 -5.48 22.01 -10.10
N LYS A 178 -5.67 23.23 -9.55
CA LYS A 178 -5.27 24.48 -10.22
C LYS A 178 -4.12 25.15 -9.49
N MET A 179 -3.05 25.46 -10.21
CA MET A 179 -1.92 26.21 -9.70
C MET A 179 -1.95 27.67 -10.14
N LEU A 180 -1.42 28.55 -9.29
CA LEU A 180 -1.23 29.97 -9.63
C LEU A 180 -0.08 30.12 -10.63
N CYS A 181 -0.17 31.17 -11.45
CA CYS A 181 0.90 31.52 -12.36
C CYS A 181 2.00 32.30 -11.62
N ASP A 182 3.24 31.82 -11.74
CA ASP A 182 4.41 32.37 -11.04
C ASP A 182 4.88 33.72 -11.60
N LYS A 183 4.39 34.11 -12.79
CA LYS A 183 4.71 35.41 -13.37
C LYS A 183 4.12 36.52 -12.51
N GLU A 184 4.97 37.43 -12.05
CA GLU A 184 4.59 38.58 -11.22
C GLU A 184 3.42 39.36 -11.85
N GLY A 185 2.42 39.67 -11.03
CA GLY A 185 1.17 40.32 -11.45
C GLY A 185 0.23 39.44 -12.28
N CYS A 186 0.53 38.16 -12.52
CA CYS A 186 -0.35 37.24 -13.25
C CYS A 186 -1.50 36.72 -12.40
N GLU A 187 -1.20 36.02 -11.29
CA GLU A 187 -2.18 35.47 -10.33
C GLU A 187 -3.27 34.55 -10.95
N LYS A 188 -3.15 34.19 -12.24
CA LYS A 188 -4.14 33.36 -12.91
C LYS A 188 -3.98 31.91 -12.48
N ARG A 189 -5.08 31.27 -12.09
CA ARG A 189 -5.15 29.82 -11.83
C ARG A 189 -5.30 29.03 -13.13
N ASN A 190 -4.46 28.03 -13.34
CA ASN A 190 -4.46 27.17 -14.52
C ASN A 190 -4.54 25.70 -14.09
N TYR A 191 -5.20 24.88 -14.90
CA TYR A 191 -5.21 23.43 -14.72
C TYR A 191 -3.82 22.87 -14.97
N VAL A 192 -3.41 21.92 -14.14
CA VAL A 192 -2.12 21.26 -14.25
C VAL A 192 -2.31 19.91 -14.90
N ASP A 193 -1.41 19.59 -15.83
CA ASP A 193 -1.28 18.24 -16.38
C ASP A 193 -0.12 17.54 -15.67
N THR A 194 -0.30 16.28 -15.30
CA THR A 194 0.77 15.49 -14.68
C THR A 194 1.45 14.66 -15.74
N MET A 195 2.76 14.83 -15.84
CA MET A 195 3.62 14.08 -16.75
C MET A 195 4.41 13.03 -15.96
N ILE A 196 4.67 11.88 -16.59
CA ILE A 196 5.52 10.84 -16.02
C ILE A 196 6.54 10.40 -17.07
N SER A 197 7.76 10.09 -16.63
CA SER A 197 8.85 9.64 -17.51
C SER A 197 9.13 8.14 -17.40
N ASN A 198 8.72 7.50 -16.31
CA ASN A 198 8.86 6.07 -16.08
C ASN A 198 7.50 5.39 -15.92
N LEU A 199 7.44 4.10 -16.26
CA LEU A 199 6.28 3.23 -16.03
C LEU A 199 6.63 2.26 -14.90
N PRO A 200 5.85 2.21 -13.81
CA PRO A 200 6.14 1.30 -12.70
C PRO A 200 5.74 -0.14 -13.07
N SER A 201 6.40 -1.14 -12.50
CA SER A 201 6.05 -2.57 -12.71
C SER A 201 4.62 -2.87 -12.24
N ALA A 202 4.21 -2.24 -11.15
CA ALA A 202 2.89 -2.33 -10.55
C ALA A 202 2.38 -0.93 -10.20
N PHE A 203 1.08 -0.76 -10.17
CA PHE A 203 0.44 0.54 -9.96
C PHE A 203 -0.74 0.39 -9.02
N ILE A 204 -0.89 1.29 -8.05
CA ILE A 204 -2.03 1.25 -7.13
C ILE A 204 -3.04 2.36 -7.40
N VAL A 205 -4.31 2.03 -7.16
CA VAL A 205 -5.36 3.01 -6.92
C VAL A 205 -5.95 2.74 -5.55
N ALA A 206 -5.69 3.61 -4.58
CA ALA A 206 -6.27 3.54 -3.23
C ALA A 206 -7.48 4.46 -3.13
N LEU A 207 -8.55 3.94 -2.54
CA LEU A 207 -9.80 4.66 -2.33
C LEU A 207 -9.91 5.07 -0.87
N GLN A 208 -10.17 6.34 -0.65
CA GLN A 208 -10.43 6.89 0.66
C GLN A 208 -11.93 7.01 0.86
N TRP A 209 -12.45 6.33 1.87
CA TRP A 209 -13.87 6.28 2.19
C TRP A 209 -14.21 7.27 3.30
N GLU A 210 -15.40 7.85 3.20
CA GLU A 210 -16.01 8.57 4.31
C GLU A 210 -16.83 7.56 5.14
N ASN A 211 -16.79 7.69 6.47
CA ASN A 211 -17.42 6.71 7.38
C ASN A 211 -18.96 6.62 7.30
N ASN A 212 -19.60 7.45 6.49
CA ASN A 212 -21.05 7.60 6.41
C ASN A 212 -21.65 7.14 5.06
N GLU A 213 -20.87 6.45 4.22
CA GLU A 213 -21.35 6.00 2.91
C GLU A 213 -22.35 4.84 3.03
N THR A 214 -23.41 4.93 2.23
CA THR A 214 -24.48 3.94 2.14
C THR A 214 -24.09 2.76 1.25
N GLU A 215 -24.77 1.62 1.43
CA GLU A 215 -24.61 0.42 0.57
C GLU A 215 -24.70 0.75 -0.92
N LYS A 216 -25.63 1.64 -1.28
CA LYS A 216 -25.79 2.11 -2.66
C LYS A 216 -24.58 2.90 -3.13
N GLU A 217 -24.01 3.78 -2.31
CA GLU A 217 -22.83 4.57 -2.69
C GLU A 217 -21.59 3.70 -2.87
N ILE A 218 -21.45 2.66 -2.06
CA ILE A 218 -20.41 1.64 -2.19
C ILE A 218 -20.56 0.92 -3.53
N LEU A 219 -21.76 0.43 -3.85
CA LEU A 219 -22.04 -0.24 -5.12
C LEU A 219 -21.85 0.66 -6.34
N ASP A 220 -22.36 1.90 -6.27
CA ASP A 220 -22.19 2.90 -7.32
C ASP A 220 -20.69 3.17 -7.56
N THR A 221 -19.87 3.20 -6.51
CA THR A 221 -18.41 3.35 -6.61
C THR A 221 -17.74 2.10 -7.20
N ALA A 222 -18.07 0.90 -6.72
CA ALA A 222 -17.52 -0.36 -7.23
C ALA A 222 -17.81 -0.57 -8.72
N SER A 223 -18.99 -0.13 -9.19
CA SER A 223 -19.39 -0.20 -10.61
C SER A 223 -18.53 0.66 -11.56
N VAL A 224 -17.76 1.62 -11.02
CA VAL A 224 -16.86 2.48 -11.80
C VAL A 224 -15.51 1.80 -12.06
N LEU A 225 -15.13 0.84 -11.23
CA LEU A 225 -13.82 0.20 -11.27
C LEU A 225 -13.66 -0.62 -12.56
N ALA A 226 -12.42 -0.70 -13.04
CA ALA A 226 -12.07 -1.44 -14.25
C ALA A 226 -10.97 -2.46 -13.97
N THR A 227 -10.99 -3.57 -14.72
CA THR A 227 -9.97 -4.62 -14.65
C THR A 227 -8.76 -4.36 -15.53
N GLU A 228 -8.85 -3.42 -16.46
CA GLU A 228 -7.74 -2.97 -17.30
C GLU A 228 -7.69 -1.45 -17.31
N ILE A 229 -6.49 -0.89 -17.30
CA ILE A 229 -6.23 0.56 -17.43
C ILE A 229 -5.04 0.80 -18.34
N ASP A 230 -5.00 1.96 -18.97
CA ASP A 230 -3.86 2.52 -19.68
C ASP A 230 -3.34 3.74 -18.92
N ILE A 231 -2.14 3.65 -18.36
CA ILE A 231 -1.51 4.74 -17.62
C ILE A 231 -1.32 5.97 -18.51
N SER A 232 -1.15 5.81 -19.82
CA SER A 232 -1.03 6.94 -20.75
C SER A 232 -2.34 7.72 -20.98
N ASP A 233 -3.48 7.13 -20.62
CA ASP A 233 -4.76 7.82 -20.61
C ASP A 233 -4.95 8.62 -19.31
N ILE A 234 -4.36 8.17 -18.21
CA ILE A 234 -4.38 8.84 -16.90
C ILE A 234 -3.35 9.97 -16.81
N TYR A 235 -2.12 9.72 -17.27
CA TYR A 235 -0.97 10.62 -17.23
C TYR A 235 -0.50 10.98 -18.63
N ARG A 236 0.17 12.12 -18.77
CA ARG A 236 0.94 12.37 -19.98
C ARG A 236 2.30 11.66 -19.87
N TYR A 237 2.40 10.48 -20.46
CA TYR A 237 3.65 9.74 -20.53
C TYR A 237 4.62 10.34 -21.57
N GLU A 238 5.84 10.67 -21.14
CA GLU A 238 6.92 11.23 -21.99
C GLU A 238 8.04 10.21 -22.28
N GLY A 239 7.90 8.95 -21.88
CA GLY A 239 8.90 7.91 -22.14
C GLY A 239 8.65 7.12 -23.43
N ASP A 240 9.56 6.18 -23.72
CA ASP A 240 9.60 5.46 -25.00
C ASP A 240 8.93 4.08 -24.96
N SER A 241 8.50 3.60 -23.78
CA SER A 241 7.92 2.26 -23.65
C SER A 241 6.51 2.19 -24.23
N ALA A 242 6.22 1.13 -24.99
CA ALA A 242 4.88 0.89 -25.53
C ALA A 242 3.96 0.17 -24.52
N PHE A 243 4.46 -0.23 -23.34
CA PHE A 243 3.73 -1.04 -22.37
C PHE A 243 3.03 -0.19 -21.32
N THR A 244 2.11 0.66 -21.76
CA THR A 244 1.37 1.57 -20.88
C THR A 244 0.11 0.94 -20.26
N LYS A 245 -0.25 -0.28 -20.67
CA LYS A 245 -1.44 -1.00 -20.21
C LYS A 245 -1.16 -1.85 -18.99
N TYR A 246 -2.12 -1.86 -18.08
CA TYR A 246 -2.07 -2.60 -16.83
C TYR A 246 -3.36 -3.38 -16.60
N ARG A 247 -3.25 -4.47 -15.86
CA ARG A 247 -4.36 -5.35 -15.49
C ARG A 247 -4.49 -5.42 -13.99
N LEU A 248 -5.72 -5.37 -13.49
CA LEU A 248 -6.03 -5.59 -12.09
C LEU A 248 -5.72 -7.04 -11.74
N VAL A 249 -4.82 -7.26 -10.78
CA VAL A 249 -4.42 -8.60 -10.34
C VAL A 249 -4.93 -8.93 -8.95
N SER A 250 -5.10 -7.93 -8.10
CA SER A 250 -5.62 -8.12 -6.75
C SER A 250 -6.18 -6.82 -6.16
N MET A 251 -6.95 -6.96 -5.09
CA MET A 251 -7.55 -5.87 -4.34
C MET A 251 -7.64 -6.22 -2.86
N VAL A 252 -7.51 -5.20 -2.00
CA VAL A 252 -7.83 -5.28 -0.57
C VAL A 252 -9.16 -4.60 -0.34
N TRP A 253 -10.07 -5.27 0.38
CA TRP A 253 -11.41 -4.76 0.69
C TRP A 253 -11.65 -4.73 2.19
N SER A 254 -12.38 -3.74 2.70
CA SER A 254 -12.89 -3.76 4.08
C SER A 254 -14.21 -4.52 4.16
N HIS A 255 -14.31 -5.36 5.19
CA HIS A 255 -15.45 -6.20 5.51
C HIS A 255 -15.70 -6.16 7.02
N GLY A 256 -16.51 -5.19 7.46
CA GLY A 256 -16.68 -4.90 8.88
C GLY A 256 -15.36 -4.47 9.51
N ASP A 257 -14.94 -5.18 10.56
CA ASP A 257 -13.69 -4.92 11.30
C ASP A 257 -12.48 -5.70 10.74
N LEU A 258 -12.66 -6.41 9.63
CA LEU A 258 -11.63 -7.22 8.99
C LEU A 258 -11.48 -6.83 7.51
N TYR A 259 -10.53 -7.47 6.85
CA TYR A 259 -10.23 -7.25 5.44
C TYR A 259 -10.26 -8.56 4.65
N ASP A 260 -10.58 -8.40 3.37
CA ASP A 260 -10.56 -9.46 2.36
C ASP A 260 -9.51 -9.13 1.31
N CYS A 261 -8.96 -10.17 0.68
CA CYS A 261 -8.16 -10.04 -0.54
C CYS A 261 -8.92 -10.70 -1.68
N VAL A 262 -9.14 -9.97 -2.77
CA VAL A 262 -9.69 -10.54 -4.00
C VAL A 262 -8.70 -10.46 -5.12
N ALA A 263 -8.33 -11.63 -5.64
CA ALA A 263 -7.24 -11.80 -6.57
C ALA A 263 -7.70 -12.56 -7.81
N TYR A 264 -7.06 -12.25 -8.93
CA TYR A 264 -7.27 -12.96 -10.19
C TYR A 264 -6.27 -14.12 -10.29
N GLU A 265 -6.73 -15.32 -9.95
CA GLU A 265 -5.94 -16.53 -9.83
C GLU A 265 -6.46 -17.62 -10.77
N ASN A 266 -5.59 -18.21 -11.58
CA ASN A 266 -5.95 -19.30 -12.50
C ASN A 266 -7.15 -18.95 -13.40
N ASP A 267 -7.10 -17.77 -14.02
CA ASP A 267 -8.13 -17.23 -14.92
C ASP A 267 -9.51 -17.01 -14.27
N ARG A 268 -9.55 -16.84 -12.94
CA ARG A 268 -10.79 -16.57 -12.19
C ARG A 268 -10.53 -15.64 -11.01
N TRP A 269 -11.54 -14.87 -10.62
CA TRP A 269 -11.53 -14.13 -9.37
C TRP A 269 -11.75 -15.07 -8.18
N VAL A 270 -10.93 -14.90 -7.15
CA VAL A 270 -10.93 -15.67 -5.92
C VAL A 270 -10.89 -14.70 -4.75
N ARG A 271 -11.68 -14.96 -3.72
CA ARG A 271 -11.72 -14.21 -2.48
C ARG A 271 -11.05 -15.00 -1.37
N HIS A 272 -10.12 -14.36 -0.69
CA HIS A 272 -9.48 -14.84 0.52
C HIS A 272 -9.98 -14.02 1.69
N PHE A 273 -10.55 -14.68 2.68
CA PHE A 273 -11.03 -14.06 3.90
C PHE A 273 -10.59 -14.90 5.09
N CYS A 274 -9.81 -14.30 6.00
CA CYS A 274 -9.13 -15.04 7.07
C CYS A 274 -8.33 -16.23 6.49
N SER A 275 -8.69 -17.47 6.85
CA SER A 275 -8.07 -18.69 6.33
C SER A 275 -8.90 -19.40 5.25
N GLU A 276 -10.00 -18.79 4.82
CA GLU A 276 -10.93 -19.36 3.84
C GLU A 276 -10.69 -18.78 2.45
N MET A 277 -10.96 -19.61 1.43
CA MET A 277 -10.85 -19.26 0.04
C MET A 277 -12.17 -19.59 -0.68
N GLU A 278 -12.72 -18.62 -1.38
CA GLU A 278 -13.97 -18.70 -2.13
C GLU A 278 -13.73 -18.36 -3.60
N VAL A 279 -14.19 -19.22 -4.52
CA VAL A 279 -14.07 -18.96 -5.95
C VAL A 279 -15.27 -18.14 -6.41
N ILE A 280 -15.01 -16.94 -6.94
CA ILE A 280 -16.03 -16.00 -7.39
C ILE A 280 -16.38 -16.24 -8.87
N GLY A 281 -15.36 -16.43 -9.70
CA GLY A 281 -15.52 -16.62 -11.16
C GLY A 281 -15.09 -15.39 -11.94
N ASP A 282 -16.04 -14.62 -12.48
CA ASP A 282 -15.78 -13.47 -13.34
C ASP A 282 -15.97 -12.13 -12.62
N TRP A 283 -15.78 -11.02 -13.35
CA TRP A 283 -15.90 -9.67 -12.80
C TRP A 283 -17.33 -9.32 -12.40
N ASP A 284 -18.33 -9.84 -13.12
CA ASP A 284 -19.74 -9.63 -12.75
C ASP A 284 -20.06 -10.35 -11.42
N GLY A 285 -19.45 -11.51 -11.18
CA GLY A 285 -19.46 -12.18 -9.88
C GLY A 285 -18.83 -11.33 -8.77
N VAL A 286 -17.70 -10.68 -9.05
CA VAL A 286 -17.05 -9.74 -8.10
C VAL A 286 -18.01 -8.60 -7.72
N LEU A 287 -18.65 -7.97 -8.71
CA LEU A 287 -19.66 -6.91 -8.48
C LEU A 287 -20.88 -7.41 -7.70
N SER A 288 -21.28 -8.66 -7.90
CA SER A 288 -22.37 -9.28 -7.15
C SER A 288 -22.00 -9.46 -5.67
N ILE A 289 -20.77 -9.89 -5.36
CA ILE A 289 -20.29 -10.01 -3.98
C ILE A 289 -20.21 -8.65 -3.29
N PHE A 290 -19.81 -7.58 -3.99
CA PHE A 290 -19.85 -6.22 -3.45
C PHE A 290 -21.26 -5.85 -2.95
N GLN A 291 -22.28 -6.22 -3.72
CA GLN A 291 -23.67 -5.97 -3.37
C GLN A 291 -24.15 -6.86 -2.22
N GLU A 292 -23.79 -8.14 -2.20
CA GLU A 292 -24.29 -9.10 -1.20
C GLU A 292 -23.66 -8.90 0.18
N LEU A 293 -22.35 -8.61 0.24
CA LEU A 293 -21.58 -8.55 1.48
C LEU A 293 -21.34 -7.12 1.99
N HIS A 294 -21.75 -6.09 1.24
CA HIS A 294 -21.57 -4.68 1.60
C HIS A 294 -20.11 -4.30 1.91
N ILE A 295 -19.19 -4.97 1.22
CA ILE A 295 -17.74 -4.78 1.33
C ILE A 295 -17.29 -3.56 0.53
N ARG A 296 -16.19 -2.92 0.95
CA ARG A 296 -15.68 -1.70 0.29
C ARG A 296 -14.28 -1.91 -0.27
N PRO A 297 -14.02 -1.55 -1.54
CA PRO A 297 -12.66 -1.64 -2.08
C PRO A 297 -11.75 -0.56 -1.50
N GLU A 298 -10.62 -0.95 -0.90
CA GLU A 298 -9.67 -0.03 -0.26
C GLU A 298 -8.46 0.26 -1.16
N ILE A 299 -7.85 -0.79 -1.71
CA ILE A 299 -6.67 -0.68 -2.60
C ILE A 299 -6.84 -1.63 -3.77
N LEU A 300 -6.64 -1.11 -4.98
CA LEU A 300 -6.57 -1.88 -6.21
C LEU A 300 -5.11 -1.97 -6.66
N PHE A 301 -4.67 -3.18 -6.98
CA PHE A 301 -3.32 -3.46 -7.48
C PHE A 301 -3.37 -3.85 -8.95
N PHE A 302 -2.76 -3.00 -9.77
CA PHE A 302 -2.61 -3.21 -11.19
C PHE A 302 -1.18 -3.61 -11.53
N GLU A 303 -1.01 -4.53 -12.46
CA GLU A 303 0.30 -4.97 -12.94
C GLU A 303 0.47 -4.63 -14.42
N ASN A 304 1.67 -4.19 -14.79
CA ASN A 304 1.98 -3.88 -16.18
C ASN A 304 1.81 -5.13 -17.07
N ALA A 305 1.14 -4.97 -18.21
CA ALA A 305 0.91 -6.03 -19.18
C ALA A 305 2.17 -6.42 -19.99
N MET A 306 3.34 -5.90 -19.62
CA MET A 306 4.63 -6.24 -20.23
C MET A 306 4.88 -7.75 -20.21
N PRO A 307 5.35 -8.34 -21.33
CA PRO A 307 5.77 -9.73 -21.38
C PRO A 307 6.95 -10.01 -20.45
N ARG A 308 6.95 -11.19 -19.81
CA ARG A 308 7.96 -11.63 -18.84
C ARG A 308 9.40 -11.54 -19.36
N ASP A 309 9.62 -11.78 -20.65
CA ASP A 309 10.95 -11.79 -21.26
C ASP A 309 11.59 -10.40 -21.37
N GLN A 310 10.79 -9.32 -21.32
CA GLN A 310 11.27 -7.94 -21.42
C GLN A 310 11.37 -7.24 -20.06
N MET A 311 10.72 -7.76 -19.02
CA MET A 311 10.84 -7.24 -17.64
C MET A 311 12.28 -7.31 -17.11
N TYR A 312 13.05 -8.33 -17.53
CA TYR A 312 14.43 -8.54 -17.09
C TYR A 312 15.48 -7.79 -17.93
N SER A 313 15.12 -7.28 -19.12
CA SER A 313 16.04 -6.55 -19.98
C SER A 313 16.17 -5.06 -19.65
N GLU A 314 15.12 -4.44 -19.09
CA GLU A 314 15.16 -3.02 -18.70
C GLU A 314 15.77 -2.79 -17.31
N GLN A 315 15.79 -3.81 -16.44
CA GLN A 315 16.43 -3.75 -15.13
C GLN A 315 17.97 -3.89 -15.19
N GLY A 316 18.53 -4.24 -16.36
CA GLY A 316 19.97 -4.46 -16.56
C GLY A 316 20.71 -3.31 -17.25
N SER A 317 20.07 -2.16 -17.45
CA SER A 317 20.63 -1.01 -18.17
C SER A 317 20.81 0.23 -17.30
N GLU A 318 21.25 0.05 -16.06
CA GLU A 318 21.88 1.12 -15.26
C GLU A 318 23.33 0.69 -14.97
N ASP A 319 24.23 1.03 -15.90
CA ASP A 319 25.69 1.09 -15.71
C ASP A 319 26.11 2.55 -15.46
#